data_AF-A0A1X7G6M4-F1
#
_entry.id   AF-A0A1X7G6M4-F1
#
_cell.length_a   1.000
_cell.length_b   1.000
_cell.length_c   1.000
_cell.angle_alpha   90.00
_cell.angle_beta   90.00
_cell.angle_gamma   90.00
#
_symmetry.space_group_name_H-M   'P 1'
#
loop_
_entity.id
_entity.type
_entity.pdbx_description
1 polymer ?
#
loop_
_entity_poly.entity_id
_entity_poly.type
_entity_poly.pdbx_seq_one_letter_code
_entity_poly.pdbx_strand_id
1 'polypeptide(L)'
;MKRRFRCPVEAKKEYVVEVLSGYRTEMVARKYGMSPKTLSGWVRQYEDEVGDLMVKKQKEAQKIEQDAAKFQELQQKYDEAMKLLGEKELENHILKDLVKKKYPDYK
;
A
#
# COMPACT_ATOMS: atom_id res chain seq x y z
N MET A 1 -20.27 30.89 -21.90
CA MET A 1 -20.27 29.48 -22.38
C MET A 1 -19.59 28.61 -21.34
N LYS A 2 -20.28 27.63 -20.74
CA LYS A 2 -19.63 26.64 -19.87
C LYS A 2 -18.72 25.77 -20.75
N ARG A 3 -17.41 25.76 -20.49
CA ARG A 3 -16.47 24.90 -21.23
C ARG A 3 -16.95 23.45 -21.07
N ARG A 4 -17.18 22.74 -22.18
CA ARG A 4 -17.49 21.31 -22.12
C ARG A 4 -16.32 20.63 -21.41
N PHE A 5 -16.59 19.97 -20.29
CA PHE A 5 -15.58 19.18 -19.58
C PHE A 5 -15.01 18.15 -20.55
N ARG A 6 -13.79 18.38 -21.04
CA ARG A 6 -13.11 17.48 -21.97
C ARG A 6 -12.26 16.54 -21.13
N CYS A 7 -12.85 15.39 -20.79
CA CYS A 7 -12.10 14.31 -20.15
C CYS A 7 -11.11 13.69 -21.16
N PRO A 8 -9.80 13.61 -20.84
CA PRO A 8 -8.83 12.86 -21.63
C PRO A 8 -9.24 11.40 -21.80
N VAL A 9 -8.85 10.77 -22.90
CA VAL A 9 -9.23 9.37 -23.18
C VAL A 9 -8.65 8.42 -22.13
N GLU A 10 -7.43 8.68 -21.68
CA GLU A 10 -6.76 7.91 -20.62
C GLU A 10 -7.57 7.94 -19.31
N ALA A 11 -8.00 9.11 -18.87
CA ALA A 11 -8.83 9.26 -17.68
C ALA A 11 -10.17 8.52 -17.81
N LYS A 12 -10.79 8.51 -19.00
CA LYS A 12 -12.01 7.70 -19.22
C LYS A 12 -11.74 6.20 -19.04
N LYS A 13 -10.63 5.71 -19.59
CA LYS A 13 -10.21 4.31 -19.45
C LYS A 13 -9.98 3.95 -17.99
N GLU A 14 -9.35 4.83 -17.22
CA GLU A 14 -9.16 4.61 -15.78
C GLU A 14 -10.48 4.48 -15.00
N TYR A 15 -11.48 5.31 -15.32
CA TYR A 15 -12.80 5.21 -14.67
C TYR A 15 -13.51 3.92 -15.05
N VAL A 16 -13.36 3.48 -16.30
CA VAL A 16 -13.89 2.19 -16.76
C VAL A 16 -13.18 1.03 -16.03
N VAL A 17 -11.85 1.09 -15.85
CA VAL A 17 -11.12 0.10 -15.02
C VAL A 17 -11.72 0.03 -13.63
N GLU A 18 -11.98 1.17 -12.97
CA GLU A 18 -12.57 1.16 -11.62
C GLU A 18 -13.92 0.46 -11.60
N VAL A 19 -14.81 0.75 -12.55
CA VAL A 19 -16.12 0.08 -12.61
C VAL A 19 -15.96 -1.43 -12.86
N LEU A 20 -15.12 -1.82 -13.82
CA LEU A 20 -14.88 -3.24 -14.15
C LEU A 20 -14.17 -4.00 -13.03
N SER A 21 -13.42 -3.30 -12.17
CA SER A 21 -12.78 -3.86 -10.98
C SER A 21 -13.78 -4.15 -9.84
N GLY A 22 -15.10 -3.91 -10.06
CA GLY A 22 -16.18 -4.28 -9.15
C GLY A 22 -16.80 -3.10 -8.38
N TYR A 23 -16.37 -1.86 -8.63
CA TYR A 23 -16.96 -0.69 -7.99
C TYR A 23 -18.30 -0.32 -8.66
N ARG A 24 -19.28 0.09 -7.84
CA ARG A 24 -20.58 0.55 -8.35
C ARG A 24 -20.43 1.79 -9.23
N THR A 25 -21.02 1.74 -10.43
CA THR A 25 -20.99 2.83 -11.42
C THR A 25 -21.42 4.18 -10.84
N GLU A 26 -22.46 4.22 -9.99
CA GLU A 26 -22.96 5.45 -9.38
C GLU A 26 -21.99 6.04 -8.36
N MET A 27 -21.19 5.20 -7.70
CA MET A 27 -20.16 5.64 -6.77
C MET A 27 -19.01 6.29 -7.54
N VAL A 28 -18.49 5.59 -8.56
CA VAL A 28 -17.38 6.06 -9.40
C VAL A 28 -17.79 7.34 -10.13
N ALA A 29 -19.00 7.40 -10.67
CA ALA A 29 -19.53 8.59 -11.34
C ALA A 29 -19.61 9.79 -10.39
N ARG A 30 -20.09 9.61 -9.15
CA ARG A 30 -20.13 10.68 -8.14
C ARG A 30 -18.73 11.14 -7.73
N LYS A 31 -17.79 10.21 -7.52
CA LYS A 31 -16.38 10.49 -7.18
C LYS A 31 -15.73 11.42 -8.21
N TYR A 32 -16.03 11.21 -9.49
CA TYR A 32 -15.46 12.00 -10.58
C TYR A 32 -16.41 13.10 -11.12
N GLY A 33 -17.51 13.39 -10.43
CA GLY A 33 -18.42 14.49 -10.77
C GLY A 33 -19.13 14.32 -12.13
N MET A 34 -19.40 13.10 -12.56
CA MET A 34 -20.07 12.80 -13.84
C MET A 34 -21.40 12.08 -13.63
N SER A 35 -22.24 12.07 -14.68
CA SER A 35 -23.49 11.31 -14.64
C SER A 35 -23.22 9.81 -14.75
N PRO A 36 -23.91 8.95 -13.98
CA PRO A 36 -23.76 7.50 -14.09
C PRO A 36 -24.02 6.99 -15.51
N LYS A 37 -25.00 7.57 -16.21
CA LYS A 37 -25.32 7.25 -17.61
C LYS A 37 -24.14 7.50 -18.56
N THR A 38 -23.38 8.58 -18.34
CA THR A 38 -22.17 8.87 -19.10
C THR A 38 -21.12 7.80 -18.88
N LEU A 39 -20.88 7.42 -17.62
CA LEU A 39 -19.90 6.40 -17.26
C LEU A 39 -20.30 5.01 -17.81
N SER A 40 -21.57 4.62 -17.68
CA SER A 40 -22.08 3.37 -18.29
C SER A 40 -21.89 3.33 -19.81
N GLY A 41 -22.05 4.47 -20.48
CA GLY A 41 -21.76 4.58 -21.91
C GLY A 41 -20.28 4.35 -22.23
N TRP A 42 -19.36 4.89 -21.41
CA TRP A 42 -17.93 4.68 -21.59
C TRP A 42 -17.49 3.26 -21.27
N VAL A 43 -18.10 2.60 -20.28
CA VAL A 43 -17.81 1.19 -19.99
C VAL A 43 -18.03 0.36 -21.25
N ARG A 44 -19.20 0.46 -21.89
CA ARG A 44 -19.49 -0.25 -23.14
C ARG A 44 -18.57 0.10 -24.31
N GLN A 45 -17.99 1.30 -24.32
CA GLN A 45 -17.13 1.76 -25.41
C GLN A 45 -15.69 1.32 -25.25
N TYR A 46 -15.20 1.19 -24.01
CA TYR A 46 -13.78 0.98 -23.73
C TYR A 46 -13.49 -0.34 -23.01
N GLU A 47 -14.49 -1.18 -22.72
CA GLU A 47 -14.34 -2.47 -22.04
C GLU A 47 -13.22 -3.32 -22.66
N ASP A 48 -13.22 -3.47 -23.99
CA ASP A 48 -12.23 -4.27 -24.71
C ASP A 48 -10.83 -3.63 -24.74
N GLU A 49 -10.75 -2.30 -24.70
CA GLU A 49 -9.47 -1.55 -24.78
C GLU A 49 -8.74 -1.46 -23.43
N VAL A 50 -9.38 -1.90 -22.35
CA VAL A 50 -8.94 -1.64 -20.98
C VAL A 50 -8.34 -2.90 -20.33
N GLY A 51 -8.42 -4.07 -20.98
CA GLY A 51 -7.90 -5.34 -20.47
C GLY A 51 -6.45 -5.28 -19.97
N ASP A 52 -5.53 -4.72 -20.76
CA ASP A 52 -4.12 -4.58 -20.37
C ASP A 52 -3.93 -3.68 -19.13
N LEU A 53 -4.74 -2.62 -19.01
CA LEU A 53 -4.72 -1.73 -17.85
C LEU A 53 -5.28 -2.43 -16.60
N MET A 54 -6.29 -3.27 -16.74
CA MET A 54 -6.82 -4.07 -15.62
C MET A 54 -5.77 -5.06 -15.11
N VAL A 55 -5.11 -5.80 -16.00
CA VAL A 55 -4.05 -6.76 -15.63
C VAL A 55 -2.92 -6.06 -14.89
N LYS A 56 -2.52 -4.86 -15.33
CA LYS A 56 -1.51 -4.04 -14.62
C LYS A 56 -1.97 -3.66 -13.22
N LYS A 57 -3.17 -3.09 -13.07
CA LYS A 57 -3.68 -2.71 -11.75
C LYS A 57 -3.85 -3.89 -10.80
N GLN A 58 -4.24 -5.06 -11.32
CA GLN A 58 -4.35 -6.28 -10.51
C GLN A 58 -2.99 -6.75 -10.01
N LYS A 59 -1.95 -6.73 -10.87
CA LYS A 59 -0.58 -7.05 -10.46
C LYS A 59 -0.04 -6.07 -9.42
N GLU A 60 -0.34 -4.77 -9.57
CA GLU A 60 0.03 -3.75 -8.59
C GLU A 60 -0.65 -3.99 -7.24
N ALA A 61 -1.95 -4.31 -7.24
CA ALA A 61 -2.68 -4.64 -6.02
C ALA A 61 -2.10 -5.87 -5.30
N GLN A 62 -1.80 -6.94 -6.04
CA GLN A 62 -1.13 -8.13 -5.50
C GLN A 62 0.26 -7.81 -4.93
N LYS A 63 1.01 -6.94 -5.59
CA LYS A 63 2.33 -6.51 -5.11
C LYS A 63 2.22 -5.73 -3.81
N ILE A 64 1.25 -4.82 -3.70
CA ILE A 64 0.99 -4.05 -2.47
C ILE A 64 0.64 -5.00 -1.31
N GLU A 65 -0.20 -6.01 -1.56
CA GLU A 65 -0.56 -7.01 -0.55
C GLU A 65 0.66 -7.83 -0.09
N GLN A 66 1.50 -8.28 -1.02
CA GLN A 66 2.75 -8.98 -0.70
C GLN A 66 3.73 -8.09 0.08
N ASP A 67 3.85 -6.82 -0.29
CA ASP A 67 4.74 -5.88 0.39
C ASP A 67 4.22 -5.55 1.80
N ALA A 68 2.90 -5.48 2.00
CA ALA A 68 2.29 -5.33 3.32
C ALA A 68 2.55 -6.54 4.22
N ALA A 69 2.45 -7.76 3.68
CA ALA A 69 2.77 -8.98 4.43
C ALA A 69 4.25 -9.02 4.85
N LYS A 70 5.18 -8.71 3.92
CA LYS A 70 6.61 -8.60 4.22
C LYS A 70 6.92 -7.54 5.27
N PHE A 71 6.20 -6.42 5.23
CA PHE A 71 6.37 -5.35 6.21
C PHE A 71 5.99 -5.82 7.61
N GLN A 72 4.88 -6.55 7.76
CA GLN A 72 4.46 -7.13 9.05
C GLN A 72 5.50 -8.13 9.58
N GLU A 73 6.01 -9.02 8.73
CA GLU A 73 7.07 -9.95 9.12
C GLU A 73 8.35 -9.23 9.54
N LEU A 74 8.73 -8.17 8.83
CA LEU A 74 9.91 -7.37 9.16
C LEU A 74 9.74 -6.65 10.49
N GLN A 75 8.54 -6.13 10.76
CA GLN A 75 8.22 -5.48 12.02
C GLN A 75 8.31 -6.47 13.20
N GLN A 76 7.79 -7.69 13.04
CA GLN A 76 7.92 -8.74 14.07
C GLN A 76 9.39 -9.08 14.35
N LYS A 77 10.19 -9.29 13.30
CA LYS A 77 11.64 -9.57 13.45
C LYS A 77 12.38 -8.43 14.14
N TYR A 78 12.00 -7.18 13.85
CA TYR A 78 12.58 -6.02 14.49
C TYR A 78 12.26 -5.97 15.99
N ASP A 79 10.99 -6.19 16.36
CA ASP A 79 10.56 -6.19 17.76
C ASP A 79 11.22 -7.32 18.56
N GLU A 80 11.37 -8.50 17.97
CA GLU A 80 12.11 -9.62 18.56
C GLU A 80 13.59 -9.30 18.75
N ALA A 81 14.23 -8.72 17.73
CA ALA A 81 15.64 -8.34 17.80
C ALA A 81 15.88 -7.27 18.88
N MET A 82 14.98 -6.29 19.02
CA MET A 82 15.12 -5.27 20.06
C MET A 82 14.97 -5.83 21.47
N LYS A 83 14.07 -6.79 21.68
CA LYS A 83 13.95 -7.47 22.98
C LYS A 83 15.24 -8.20 23.34
N LEU A 84 15.75 -9.02 22.41
CA LEU A 84 17.00 -9.75 22.60
C LEU A 84 18.19 -8.81 22.83
N LEU A 85 18.24 -7.68 22.13
CA LEU A 85 19.27 -6.68 22.32
C LEU A 85 19.21 -6.07 23.74
N GLY A 86 18.02 -5.68 24.20
CA GLY A 86 17.84 -5.16 25.56
C GLY A 86 18.21 -6.16 26.65
N GLU A 87 17.88 -7.44 26.49
CA GLU A 87 18.31 -8.50 27.40
C GLU A 87 19.83 -8.61 27.45
N LYS A 88 20.50 -8.54 26.29
CA LYS A 88 21.96 -8.62 26.19
C LYS A 88 22.66 -7.38 26.75
N GLU A 89 22.10 -6.20 26.56
CA GLU A 89 22.61 -4.96 27.15
C GLU A 89 22.53 -5.01 28.68
N LEU A 90 21.41 -5.47 29.24
CA LEU A 90 21.24 -5.63 30.68
C LEU A 90 22.22 -6.66 31.26
N GLU A 91 22.38 -7.81 30.61
CA GLU A 91 23.38 -8.81 30.98
C GLU A 91 24.81 -8.22 30.97
N ASN A 92 25.16 -7.47 29.92
CA ASN A 92 26.46 -6.82 29.79
C ASN A 92 26.71 -5.79 30.90
N HIS A 93 25.70 -5.01 31.25
CA HIS A 93 25.76 -4.05 32.35
C HIS A 93 26.02 -4.73 33.69
N ILE A 94 25.26 -5.77 34.02
CA ILE A 94 25.46 -6.55 35.25
C ILE A 94 26.86 -7.14 35.31
N LEU A 95 27.33 -7.74 34.20
CA LEU A 95 28.67 -8.32 34.12
C LEU A 95 29.77 -7.26 34.33
N LYS A 96 29.63 -6.08 33.71
CA LYS A 96 30.56 -4.96 33.91
C LYS A 96 30.59 -4.50 35.37
N ASP A 97 29.44 -4.40 36.02
CA ASP A 97 29.35 -4.00 37.42
C ASP A 97 30.00 -5.04 38.35
N LEU A 98 29.80 -6.33 38.08
CA LEU A 98 30.46 -7.42 38.81
C LEU A 98 31.98 -7.38 38.65
N VAL A 99 32.48 -7.13 37.43
CA VAL A 99 33.92 -7.01 37.17
C VAL A 99 34.50 -5.82 37.92
N LYS A 100 33.88 -4.64 37.85
CA LYS A 100 34.32 -3.44 38.58
C LYS A 100 34.30 -3.63 40.10
N LYS A 101 33.29 -4.33 40.62
CA LYS A 101 33.21 -4.66 42.05
C LYS A 101 34.36 -5.56 42.51
N LYS A 102 34.78 -6.51 41.67
CA LYS A 102 35.89 -7.42 41.96
C LYS A 102 37.26 -6.78 41.73
N TYR A 103 37.37 -5.91 40.72
CA TYR A 103 38.60 -5.26 40.31
C TYR A 103 38.35 -3.74 40.11
N PRO A 104 38.48 -2.94 41.18
CA PRO A 104 38.18 -1.50 41.15
C PRO A 104 39.03 -0.72 40.12
N ASP A 105 40.23 -1.19 39.83
CA ASP A 105 41.18 -0.57 38.89
C ASP A 105 41.00 -1.05 37.43
N TYR A 106 40.00 -1.90 37.17
CA TYR A 106 39.70 -2.40 35.82
C TYR A 106 39.08 -1.30 34.96
N LYS A 107 39.78 -0.91 33.88
CA LYS A 107 39.36 0.12 32.92
C LYS A 107 38.44 -0.44 31.84
#